data_AF-A0A1S1UBD6-F1
#
_entry.id   AF-A0A1S1UBD6-F1
#
_cell.length_a   1.000
_cell.length_b   1.000
_cell.length_c   1.000
_cell.angle_alpha   90.00
_cell.angle_beta   90.00
_cell.angle_gamma   90.00
#
_symmetry.space_group_name_H-M   'P 1'
#
loop_
_entity.id
_entity.type
_entity.pdbx_description
1 polymer ?
#
loop_
_entity_poly.entity_id
_entity_poly.type
_entity_poly.pdbx_seq_one_letter_code
_entity_poly.pdbx_strand_id
1 'polypeptide(L)'
;MTTCSIHLQEPMMTQRILFVPTDHDRKGPSCAPGTAQSGVYLSEATHPYRVQTHACDAVDFVNPKGVNPASTKGVTETTLSRLAAASTDWA
;
A
#
# COMPACT_ATOMS: atom_id res chain seq x y z
N MET A 1 7.72 -8.10 -16.03
CA MET A 1 6.56 -7.25 -16.36
C MET A 1 5.55 -8.12 -17.10
N THR A 2 4.67 -8.80 -16.35
CA THR A 2 3.62 -9.63 -16.98
C THR A 2 2.40 -8.75 -17.16
N THR A 3 2.18 -8.35 -18.40
CA THR A 3 1.01 -7.57 -18.84
C THR A 3 -0.25 -8.41 -18.59
N CYS A 4 -1.30 -7.81 -18.02
CA CYS A 4 -2.63 -8.42 -17.89
C CYS A 4 -3.11 -8.68 -19.34
N SER A 5 -2.79 -9.87 -19.88
CA SER A 5 -3.05 -10.26 -21.26
C SER A 5 -4.52 -10.61 -21.42
N ILE A 6 -5.24 -9.60 -21.90
CA ILE A 6 -6.51 -9.58 -22.61
C ILE A 6 -6.86 -10.94 -23.26
N HIS A 7 -7.53 -11.81 -22.52
CA HIS A 7 -8.40 -12.83 -23.09
C HIS A 7 -9.81 -12.40 -22.74
N LEU A 8 -10.57 -11.99 -23.76
CA LEU A 8 -11.98 -11.58 -23.78
C LEU A 8 -12.76 -11.95 -22.50
N GLN A 9 -12.71 -11.09 -21.49
CA GLN A 9 -13.66 -11.15 -20.39
C GLN A 9 -14.65 -10.02 -20.63
N GLU A 10 -15.90 -10.39 -20.87
CA GLU A 10 -17.13 -9.65 -20.54
C GLU A 10 -16.86 -8.61 -19.45
N PRO A 11 -17.42 -7.37 -19.48
CA PRO A 11 -17.02 -6.24 -18.63
C PRO A 11 -16.97 -6.65 -17.16
N MET A 12 -15.82 -7.21 -16.79
CA MET A 12 -15.60 -7.83 -15.51
C MET A 12 -15.46 -6.62 -14.61
N MET A 13 -16.42 -6.45 -13.71
CA MET A 13 -16.33 -5.34 -12.76
C MET A 13 -14.98 -5.49 -12.06
N THR A 14 -14.05 -4.59 -12.39
CA THR A 14 -12.74 -4.56 -11.75
C THR A 14 -13.02 -4.36 -10.27
N GLN A 15 -12.72 -5.39 -9.48
CA GLN A 15 -12.92 -5.32 -8.06
C GLN A 15 -11.96 -4.26 -7.52
N ARG A 16 -12.49 -3.39 -6.65
CA ARG A 16 -11.74 -2.26 -6.10
C ARG A 16 -11.49 -2.48 -4.62
N ILE A 17 -10.27 -2.17 -4.19
CA ILE A 17 -9.81 -2.43 -2.84
C ILE A 17 -9.22 -1.15 -2.29
N LEU A 18 -9.74 -0.71 -1.14
CA LEU A 18 -9.31 0.52 -0.49
C LEU A 18 -8.33 0.19 0.64
N PHE A 19 -7.07 0.61 0.48
CA PHE A 19 -6.06 0.53 1.51
C PHE A 19 -6.09 1.81 2.37
N VAL A 20 -6.29 1.63 3.68
CA VAL A 20 -6.32 2.72 4.67
C VAL A 20 -5.14 2.58 5.63
N PRO A 21 -3.93 3.01 5.23
CA PRO A 21 -2.78 3.03 6.12
C PRO A 21 -2.99 3.94 7.33
N THR A 22 -2.34 3.58 8.45
CA THR A 22 -2.24 4.47 9.60
C THR A 22 -1.42 5.72 9.27
N ASP A 23 -1.88 6.88 9.76
CA ASP A 23 -1.16 8.16 9.66
C ASP A 23 -0.17 8.38 10.81
N HIS A 24 -0.22 7.55 11.85
CA HIS A 24 0.57 7.74 13.06
C HIS A 24 1.90 6.99 13.01
N ASP A 25 2.99 7.65 13.42
CA ASP A 25 4.35 7.10 13.46
C ASP A 25 4.76 6.56 14.85
N ARG A 26 3.85 6.67 15.83
CA ARG A 26 4.08 6.27 17.23
C ARG A 26 2.82 5.72 17.87
N LYS A 27 3.03 4.81 18.82
CA LYS A 27 2.01 4.31 19.73
C LYS A 27 2.16 5.00 21.09
N GLY A 28 1.27 5.95 21.38
CA GLY A 28 1.26 6.73 22.63
C GLY A 28 1.48 8.23 22.41
N PRO A 29 1.34 9.06 23.47
CA PRO A 29 1.55 10.51 23.40
C PRO A 29 3.01 10.84 23.08
N SER A 30 3.25 11.91 22.33
CA SER A 30 4.62 12.38 22.06
C SER A 30 5.36 12.63 23.37
N CYS A 31 6.62 12.19 23.44
CA CYS A 31 7.53 12.34 24.59
C CYS A 31 7.12 11.61 25.89
N ALA A 32 6.11 10.73 25.88
CA ALA A 32 5.79 9.90 27.05
C ALA A 32 6.77 8.71 27.19
N PRO A 33 7.13 8.30 28.42
CA PRO A 33 7.86 7.06 28.66
C PRO A 33 7.10 5.87 28.06
N GLY A 34 7.79 4.99 27.32
CA GLY A 34 7.18 3.83 26.67
C GLY A 34 6.53 4.11 25.31
N THR A 35 6.72 5.29 24.73
CA THR A 35 6.27 5.58 23.37
C THR A 35 7.08 4.77 22.36
N ALA A 36 6.44 3.81 21.69
CA ALA A 36 7.07 2.97 20.68
C ALA A 36 6.87 3.56 19.28
N GLN A 37 7.88 3.43 18.43
CA GLN A 37 7.76 3.74 17.00
C GLN A 37 6.77 2.76 16.35
N SER A 38 5.93 3.29 15.46
CA SER A 38 4.87 2.56 14.76
C SER A 38 4.71 3.13 13.35
N GLY A 39 3.69 2.68 12.61
CA GLY A 39 3.40 3.11 11.25
C GLY A 39 3.11 1.94 10.33
N VAL A 40 3.08 2.23 9.03
CA VAL A 40 2.93 1.20 7.99
C VAL A 40 4.26 0.45 7.85
N TYR A 41 4.24 -0.85 8.13
CA TYR A 41 5.37 -1.72 7.83
C TYR A 41 5.40 -2.01 6.32
N LEU A 42 6.51 -1.64 5.68
CA LEU A 42 6.64 -1.76 4.22
C LEU A 42 6.45 -3.20 3.73
N SER A 43 6.98 -4.19 4.45
CA SER A 43 6.81 -5.61 4.13
C SER A 43 5.34 -6.04 4.17
N GLU A 44 4.58 -5.55 5.15
CA GLU A 44 3.16 -5.87 5.32
C GLU A 44 2.28 -5.20 4.27
N ALA A 45 2.64 -4.00 3.79
CA ALA A 45 1.90 -3.29 2.75
C ALA A 45 2.25 -3.76 1.32
N THR A 46 3.51 -4.13 1.08
CA THR A 46 4.00 -4.47 -0.27
C THR A 46 3.45 -5.80 -0.78
N HIS A 47 3.39 -6.82 0.08
CA HIS A 47 2.90 -8.14 -0.32
C HIS A 47 1.43 -8.14 -0.79
N PRO A 48 0.46 -7.64 -0.02
CA PRO A 48 -0.94 -7.62 -0.44
C PRO A 48 -1.17 -6.70 -1.65
N TYR A 49 -0.46 -5.56 -1.75
CA TYR A 49 -0.52 -4.72 -2.95
C TYR A 49 -0.11 -5.49 -4.21
N ARG A 50 1.00 -6.24 -4.14
CA ARG A 50 1.47 -7.08 -5.26
C ARG A 50 0.45 -8.17 -5.61
N VAL A 51 -0.07 -8.89 -4.63
CA VAL A 51 -1.02 -9.99 -4.86
C VAL A 51 -2.29 -9.49 -5.57
N GLN A 52 -2.86 -8.38 -5.10
CA GLN A 52 -4.12 -7.84 -5.65
C GLN A 52 -3.94 -7.23 -7.04
N THR A 53 -2.86 -6.45 -7.24
CA THR A 53 -2.56 -5.90 -8.57
C THR A 53 -2.23 -7.00 -9.60
N HIS A 54 -1.61 -8.11 -9.17
CA HIS A 54 -1.43 -9.30 -10.03
C HIS A 54 -2.74 -10.03 -10.35
N ALA A 55 -3.73 -9.98 -9.46
CA ALA A 55 -5.08 -10.47 -9.70
C ALA A 55 -5.92 -9.53 -10.58
N CYS A 56 -5.32 -8.42 -11.06
CA CYS A 56 -5.96 -7.34 -11.80
C CYS A 56 -7.09 -6.63 -11.01
N ASP A 57 -7.01 -6.64 -9.67
CA ASP A 57 -7.79 -5.75 -8.81
C ASP A 57 -7.25 -4.31 -8.88
N ALA A 58 -8.14 -3.32 -8.82
CA ALA A 58 -7.74 -1.92 -8.65
C ALA A 58 -7.55 -1.61 -7.16
N VAL A 59 -6.43 -1.01 -6.79
CA VAL A 59 -6.12 -0.67 -5.40
C VAL A 59 -6.02 0.85 -5.25
N ASP A 60 -6.88 1.42 -4.40
CA ASP A 60 -6.90 2.84 -4.05
C ASP A 60 -6.31 3.05 -2.64
N PHE A 61 -5.55 4.12 -2.43
CA PHE A 61 -4.98 4.49 -1.13
C PHE A 61 -5.61 5.75 -0.57
N VAL A 62 -5.94 5.74 0.73
CA VAL A 62 -6.42 6.93 1.45
C VAL A 62 -5.72 7.09 2.78
N ASN A 63 -5.43 8.34 3.14
CA ASN A 63 -4.99 8.68 4.49
C ASN A 63 -6.21 9.12 5.32
N PRO A 64 -6.47 8.54 6.51
CA PRO A 64 -7.53 8.99 7.41
C PRO A 64 -7.55 10.49 7.72
N LYS A 65 -6.38 11.16 7.73
CA LYS A 65 -6.29 12.61 7.95
C LYS A 65 -6.27 13.45 6.67
N GLY A 66 -6.49 12.84 5.51
CA GLY A 66 -6.38 13.50 4.20
C GLY A 66 -4.93 13.75 3.78
N VAL A 67 -4.73 14.68 2.83
CA VAL A 67 -3.39 15.01 2.31
C VAL A 67 -2.63 15.78 3.39
N ASN A 68 -1.79 15.10 4.16
CA ASN A 68 -0.96 15.73 5.18
C ASN A 68 0.48 15.93 4.64
N PRO A 69 0.95 17.19 4.47
CA PRO A 69 2.31 17.47 4.00
C PRO A 69 3.41 17.03 5.00
N ALA A 70 3.06 16.71 6.24
CA ALA A 70 3.95 16.07 7.21
C ALA A 70 3.84 14.53 7.19
N SER A 71 2.72 13.96 6.70
CA SER A 71 2.57 12.52 6.48
C SER A 71 3.18 12.05 5.16
N THR A 72 3.90 12.91 4.44
CA THR A 72 4.69 12.52 3.26
C THR A 72 5.84 11.56 3.62
N LYS A 73 5.98 11.19 4.90
CA LYS A 73 6.71 9.99 5.37
C LYS A 73 5.94 8.67 5.20
N GLY A 74 4.69 8.73 4.74
CA GLY A 74 3.80 7.61 4.52
C GLY A 74 4.04 6.96 3.16
N VAL A 75 3.80 5.66 3.13
CA VAL A 75 3.90 4.80 1.95
C VAL A 75 3.01 5.32 0.84
N THR A 76 3.60 5.81 -0.25
CA THR A 76 2.85 6.22 -1.45
C THR A 76 2.59 5.03 -2.36
N GLU A 77 1.58 5.12 -3.22
CA GLU A 77 1.37 4.13 -4.29
C GLU A 77 2.65 3.97 -5.12
N THR A 78 3.33 5.08 -5.47
CA THR A 78 4.62 5.03 -6.18
C THR A 78 5.70 4.24 -5.42
N THR A 79 5.75 4.35 -4.09
CA THR A 79 6.67 3.57 -3.25
C THR A 79 6.33 2.08 -3.31
N LEU A 80 5.04 1.72 -3.22
CA LEU A 80 4.59 0.33 -3.28
C LEU A 80 4.76 -0.28 -4.66
N SER A 81 4.46 0.44 -5.73
CA SER A 81 4.70 -0.02 -7.10
C SER A 81 6.19 -0.27 -7.34
N ARG A 82 7.06 0.61 -6.84
CA ARG A 82 8.53 0.44 -6.96
C ARG A 82 9.05 -0.74 -6.14
N LEU A 83 8.57 -0.93 -4.91
CA LEU A 83 8.97 -2.06 -4.06
C LEU A 83 8.39 -3.38 -4.55
N ALA A 84 7.14 -3.41 -5.01
CA ALA A 84 6.53 -4.57 -5.64
C ALA A 84 7.31 -4.98 -6.88
N ALA A 85 7.73 -4.02 -7.72
CA ALA A 85 8.59 -4.28 -8.88
C ALA A 85 10.01 -4.73 -8.49
N ALA A 86 10.58 -4.22 -7.40
CA ALA A 86 11.89 -4.65 -6.89
C ALA A 86 11.85 -6.04 -6.20
N SER A 87 10.67 -6.48 -5.76
CA SER A 87 10.48 -7.79 -5.11
C SER A 87 10.40 -8.96 -6.11
N THR A 88 10.62 -8.74 -7.40
CA THR A 88 10.53 -9.79 -8.45
C THR A 88 11.63 -10.87 -8.32
N ASP A 89 12.57 -10.67 -7.40
CA ASP A 89 13.81 -11.45 -7.30
C ASP A 89 13.81 -12.47 -6.13
N TRP A 90 12.65 -12.66 -5.46
CA TRP A 90 12.50 -13.57 -4.30
C TRP A 90 11.79 -14.90 -4.63
N ALA A 91 11.85 -15.35 -5.88
CA ALA A 91 11.41 -16.68 -6.30
C ALA A 91 12.60 -17.64 -6.43
#